data_AF-A0A953PM55-F1
#
_entry.id   AF-A0A953PM55-F1
#
_cell.length_a   1.000
_cell.length_b   1.000
_cell.length_c   1.000
_cell.angle_alpha   90.00
_cell.angle_beta   90.00
_cell.angle_gamma   90.00
#
_symmetry.space_group_name_H-M   'P 1'
#
loop_
_entity.id
_entity.type
_entity.pdbx_description
1 polymer ?
#
loop_
_entity_poly.entity_id
_entity_poly.type
_entity_poly.pdbx_seq_one_letter_code
_entity_poly.pdbx_strand_id
1 'polypeptide(L)'
;MYVLAIALSFGACGGSSQDARKVITPEYDKKTGKLQLLKYDANGNGKIDTWSYMDGARVVRIEIDKDEDGKIDRWEYYDANQKLEKVGFSRLSDGKEDAWSYTGPDGSLLRIDVSTKRDGKVTRIEHYQQNRLVTAEEDTDEDGKIDKWETYEGDRLASIAFDTLHRGTPDRRLTYGADGTAKLEIDRAGDGHFVAAEERPAAPRPRR
;
A
#
# COMPACT_ATOMS: atom_id res chain seq x y z
N MET A 1 -19.48 14.81 17.94
CA MET A 1 -19.23 16.20 18.39
C MET A 1 -18.93 16.18 19.87
N TYR A 2 -17.67 16.28 20.26
CA TYR A 2 -17.26 16.54 21.64
C TYR A 2 -16.57 17.90 21.66
N VAL A 3 -17.13 18.82 22.45
CA VAL A 3 -16.53 20.13 22.74
C VAL A 3 -15.64 19.93 23.97
N LEU A 4 -14.32 20.07 23.80
CA LEU A 4 -13.38 20.06 24.91
C LEU A 4 -13.08 21.51 25.30
N ALA A 5 -13.54 21.90 26.49
CA ALA A 5 -13.25 23.20 27.09
C ALA A 5 -11.87 23.15 27.79
N ILE A 6 -11.00 24.12 27.51
CA ILE A 6 -9.69 24.26 28.16
C ILE A 6 -9.78 25.40 29.18
N ALA A 7 -9.52 25.08 30.45
CA ALA A 7 -9.40 26.03 31.54
C ALA A 7 -7.96 26.59 31.60
N LEU A 8 -7.83 27.91 31.76
CA LEU A 8 -6.56 28.63 31.93
C LEU A 8 -6.19 28.72 33.41
N SER A 9 -4.99 28.25 33.75
CA SER A 9 -4.35 28.47 35.05
C SER A 9 -3.03 29.20 34.82
N PHE A 10 -2.91 30.42 35.37
CA PHE A 10 -1.67 31.19 35.36
C PHE A 10 -0.69 30.67 36.42
N GLY A 11 0.53 30.35 35.99
CA GLY A 11 1.70 30.15 36.85
C GLY A 11 2.94 30.71 36.16
N ALA A 12 3.58 31.69 36.78
CA ALA A 12 4.79 32.34 36.27
C ALA A 12 6.05 31.71 36.88
N CYS A 13 7.05 31.43 36.02
CA CYS A 13 8.49 31.74 36.17
C CYS A 13 9.38 30.70 35.46
N GLY A 14 10.33 31.21 34.66
CA GLY A 14 11.67 30.61 34.50
C GLY A 14 11.84 29.59 33.37
N GLY A 15 12.25 30.07 32.21
CA GLY A 15 12.77 29.25 31.11
C GLY A 15 12.36 29.85 29.78
N SER A 16 13.32 30.44 29.07
CA SER A 16 13.13 30.80 27.66
C SER A 16 13.05 29.51 26.84
N SER A 17 11.89 28.86 26.83
CA SER A 17 11.49 28.10 25.66
C SER A 17 11.25 29.16 24.57
N GLN A 18 12.14 29.23 23.58
CA GLN A 18 11.68 29.70 22.30
C GLN A 18 10.53 28.76 21.94
N ASP A 19 9.30 29.23 22.08
CA ASP A 19 8.13 28.56 21.53
C ASP A 19 8.49 28.21 20.11
N ALA A 20 8.60 26.91 19.81
CA ALA A 20 8.72 26.39 18.47
C ALA A 20 7.54 26.94 17.67
N ARG A 21 7.73 28.10 17.04
CA ARG A 21 6.72 28.70 16.19
C ARG A 21 6.63 27.80 14.97
N LYS A 22 5.63 26.94 14.97
CA LYS A 22 5.12 26.26 13.77
C LYS A 22 5.26 27.16 12.55
N VAL A 23 6.15 26.82 11.62
CA VAL A 23 6.45 27.66 10.46
C VAL A 23 5.70 27.10 9.26
N ILE A 24 4.79 27.89 8.69
CA ILE A 24 4.10 27.57 7.43
C ILE A 24 4.65 28.52 6.37
N THR A 25 5.21 27.96 5.30
CA THR A 25 5.74 28.72 4.17
C THR A 25 4.95 28.38 2.89
N PRO A 26 4.11 29.29 2.39
CA PRO A 26 3.36 29.09 1.15
C PRO A 26 4.19 29.45 -0.09
N GLU A 27 4.01 28.69 -1.17
CA GLU A 27 4.50 29.01 -2.49
C GLU A 27 3.35 29.11 -3.49
N TYR A 28 3.34 30.21 -4.25
CA TYR A 28 2.29 30.54 -5.20
C TYR A 28 2.84 30.53 -6.63
N ASP A 29 2.00 30.12 -7.58
CA ASP A 29 2.25 30.28 -8.99
C ASP A 29 2.43 31.75 -9.35
N LYS A 30 3.58 32.11 -9.93
CA LYS A 30 3.92 33.52 -10.21
C LYS A 30 3.03 34.19 -11.27
N LYS A 31 2.32 33.41 -12.10
CA LYS A 31 1.48 33.95 -13.19
C LYS A 31 0.02 34.07 -12.78
N THR A 32 -0.49 33.04 -12.12
CA THR A 32 -1.91 32.91 -11.76
C THR A 32 -2.20 33.33 -10.33
N GLY A 33 -1.18 33.40 -9.46
CA GLY A 33 -1.35 33.65 -8.02
C GLY A 33 -1.96 32.49 -7.25
N LYS A 34 -2.20 31.33 -7.89
CA LYS A 34 -2.73 30.15 -7.22
C LYS A 34 -1.69 29.57 -6.26
N LEU A 35 -2.13 29.19 -5.06
CA LEU A 35 -1.30 28.43 -4.12
C LEU A 35 -0.96 27.06 -4.73
N GLN A 36 0.32 26.69 -4.69
CA GLN A 36 0.85 25.44 -5.27
C GLN A 36 1.48 24.51 -4.22
N LEU A 37 2.03 25.07 -3.14
CA LEU A 37 2.70 24.29 -2.10
C LEU A 37 2.60 25.01 -0.75
N LEU A 38 2.37 24.24 0.31
CA LEU A 38 2.60 24.66 1.69
C LEU A 38 3.71 23.78 2.28
N LYS A 39 4.78 24.40 2.76
CA LYS A 39 5.83 23.75 3.54
C LYS A 39 5.57 23.99 5.01
N TYR A 40 5.66 22.95 5.82
CA TYR A 40 5.39 23.02 7.24
C TYR A 40 6.55 22.40 8.03
N ASP A 41 7.07 23.20 8.96
CA ASP A 41 8.00 22.81 10.01
C ASP A 41 7.19 22.77 11.33
N ALA A 42 6.85 21.56 11.75
CA ALA A 42 5.95 21.28 12.84
C ALA A 42 6.57 21.56 14.21
N ASN A 43 7.90 21.41 14.33
CA ASN A 43 8.63 21.55 15.59
C ASN A 43 9.54 22.78 15.64
N GLY A 44 9.53 23.62 14.60
CA GLY A 44 10.25 24.89 14.53
C GLY A 44 11.77 24.73 14.51
N ASN A 45 12.30 23.58 14.10
CA ASN A 45 13.75 23.32 14.13
C ASN A 45 14.47 23.76 12.84
N GLY A 46 13.74 24.32 11.88
CA GLY A 46 14.25 24.80 10.59
C GLY A 46 14.28 23.73 9.50
N LYS A 47 13.88 22.49 9.79
CA LYS A 47 13.63 21.45 8.78
C LYS A 47 12.14 21.39 8.46
N ILE A 48 11.83 21.24 7.19
CA ILE A 48 10.46 20.97 6.77
C ILE A 48 10.22 19.47 6.95
N ASP A 49 9.13 19.10 7.59
CA ASP A 49 8.69 17.71 7.77
C ASP A 49 7.44 17.39 6.94
N THR A 50 6.73 18.42 6.46
CA THR A 50 5.48 18.23 5.71
C THR A 50 5.37 19.16 4.50
N TRP A 51 5.00 18.59 3.35
CA TRP A 51 4.78 19.30 2.09
C TRP A 51 3.36 19.03 1.59
N SER A 52 2.50 20.04 1.57
CA SER A 52 1.14 19.94 1.00
C SER A 52 1.10 20.57 -0.39
N TYR A 53 0.95 19.75 -1.43
CA TYR A 53 0.80 20.17 -2.81
C TYR A 53 -0.64 20.59 -3.08
N MET A 54 -0.81 21.77 -3.68
CA MET A 54 -2.09 22.48 -3.77
C MET A 54 -2.46 22.81 -5.22
N ASP A 55 -3.75 22.85 -5.53
CA ASP A 55 -4.33 23.58 -6.66
C ASP A 55 -5.28 24.66 -6.11
N GLY A 56 -4.70 25.83 -5.83
CA GLY A 56 -5.43 26.91 -5.15
C GLY A 56 -5.80 26.48 -3.73
N ALA A 57 -7.10 26.40 -3.43
CA ALA A 57 -7.60 26.00 -2.11
C ALA A 57 -7.71 24.48 -1.92
N ARG A 58 -7.40 23.68 -2.95
CA ARG A 58 -7.54 22.23 -2.95
C ARG A 58 -6.22 21.55 -2.64
N VAL A 59 -6.19 20.69 -1.62
CA VAL A 59 -5.05 19.78 -1.38
C VAL A 59 -5.13 18.66 -2.40
N VAL A 60 -4.04 18.41 -3.11
CA VAL A 60 -3.90 17.31 -4.09
C VAL A 60 -3.09 16.17 -3.49
N ARG A 61 -2.00 16.50 -2.79
CA ARG A 61 -1.11 15.52 -2.18
C ARG A 61 -0.43 16.08 -0.94
N ILE A 62 -0.20 15.26 0.07
CA ILE A 62 0.65 15.60 1.21
C ILE A 62 1.81 14.60 1.28
N GLU A 63 3.03 15.09 1.46
CA GLU A 63 4.21 14.27 1.76
C GLU A 63 4.66 14.57 3.20
N ILE A 64 4.98 13.53 3.96
CA ILE A 64 5.35 13.62 5.38
C ILE A 64 6.63 12.82 5.64
N ASP A 65 7.66 13.50 6.12
CA ASP A 65 8.88 12.95 6.73
C ASP A 65 8.68 13.00 8.26
N LYS A 66 8.27 11.88 8.84
CA LYS A 66 7.77 11.86 10.23
C LYS A 66 8.91 11.82 11.24
N ASP A 67 10.04 11.23 10.88
CA ASP A 67 11.21 11.11 11.75
C ASP A 67 12.36 12.07 11.41
N GLU A 68 12.15 12.93 10.39
CA GLU A 68 13.04 14.00 9.95
C GLU A 68 14.43 13.52 9.49
N ASP A 69 14.46 12.31 8.93
CA ASP A 69 15.65 11.69 8.35
C ASP A 69 15.94 12.16 6.91
N GLY A 70 15.05 12.97 6.33
CA GLY A 70 15.13 13.51 4.97
C GLY A 70 14.46 12.62 3.93
N LYS A 71 13.78 11.55 4.33
CA LYS A 71 12.99 10.68 3.46
C LYS A 71 11.53 10.79 3.82
N ILE A 72 10.70 10.78 2.78
CA ILE A 72 9.26 10.77 3.00
C ILE A 72 8.83 9.36 3.46
N ASP A 73 8.07 9.31 4.54
CA ASP A 73 7.48 8.09 5.08
C ASP A 73 6.09 7.82 4.50
N ARG A 74 5.37 8.91 4.20
CA ARG A 74 3.95 8.86 3.88
C ARG A 74 3.57 9.87 2.81
N TRP A 75 2.82 9.38 1.83
CA TRP A 75 2.18 10.18 0.79
C TRP A 75 0.67 10.05 0.93
N GLU A 76 -0.04 11.15 1.01
CA GLU A 76 -1.50 11.16 1.03
C GLU A 76 -2.01 11.77 -0.27
N TYR A 77 -2.96 11.11 -0.93
CA TYR A 77 -3.57 11.59 -2.17
C TYR A 77 -5.03 11.91 -1.93
N TYR A 78 -5.48 13.04 -2.45
CA TYR A 78 -6.84 13.53 -2.24
C TYR A 78 -7.59 13.61 -3.57
N ASP A 79 -8.84 13.16 -3.56
CA ASP A 79 -9.73 13.20 -4.72
C ASP A 79 -10.27 14.62 -4.98
N ALA A 80 -11.01 14.79 -6.07
CA ALA A 80 -11.62 16.07 -6.44
C ALA A 80 -12.64 16.60 -5.42
N ASN A 81 -13.13 15.75 -4.51
CA ASN A 81 -14.06 16.08 -3.42
C ASN A 81 -13.34 16.35 -2.09
N GLN A 82 -12.00 16.45 -2.10
CA GLN A 82 -11.15 16.60 -0.91
C GLN A 82 -11.24 15.43 0.08
N LYS A 83 -11.50 14.22 -0.41
CA LYS A 83 -11.42 12.98 0.39
C LYS A 83 -10.09 12.30 0.16
N LEU A 84 -9.54 11.71 1.22
CA LEU A 84 -8.35 10.86 1.12
C LEU A 84 -8.67 9.66 0.21
N GLU A 85 -8.01 9.57 -0.93
CA GLU A 85 -8.18 8.52 -1.93
C GLU A 85 -7.30 7.30 -1.59
N LYS A 86 -6.04 7.55 -1.28
CA LYS A 86 -5.04 6.52 -0.95
C LYS A 86 -3.89 7.08 -0.14
N VAL A 87 -3.21 6.20 0.59
CA VAL A 87 -1.99 6.52 1.34
C VAL A 87 -0.84 5.67 0.81
N GLY A 88 0.16 6.32 0.23
CA GLY A 88 1.41 5.73 -0.20
C GLY A 88 2.43 5.59 0.92
N PHE A 89 3.30 4.58 0.80
CA PHE A 89 4.42 4.32 1.71
C PHE A 89 5.58 3.65 0.96
N SER A 90 6.78 3.71 1.55
CA SER A 90 7.96 2.97 1.08
C SER A 90 8.10 1.68 1.89
N ARG A 91 8.08 0.53 1.22
CA ARG A 91 8.30 -0.78 1.86
C ARG A 91 9.75 -0.99 2.33
N LEU A 92 10.69 -0.17 1.86
CA LEU A 92 12.11 -0.25 2.24
C LEU A 92 12.57 0.94 3.11
N SER A 93 11.66 1.86 3.48
CA SER A 93 11.99 3.04 4.31
C SER A 93 13.17 3.87 3.76
N ASP A 94 13.20 4.02 2.44
CA ASP A 94 14.25 4.73 1.69
C ASP A 94 13.75 6.01 0.99
N GLY A 95 12.54 6.47 1.32
CA GLY A 95 11.94 7.67 0.74
C GLY A 95 11.35 7.49 -0.66
N LYS A 96 11.33 6.25 -1.18
CA LYS A 96 10.72 5.95 -2.48
C LYS A 96 9.44 5.14 -2.31
N GLU A 97 8.34 5.83 -2.54
CA GLU A 97 6.99 5.28 -2.58
C GLU A 97 6.90 4.11 -3.56
N ASP A 98 6.42 2.96 -3.09
CA ASP A 98 6.26 1.75 -3.91
C ASP A 98 5.06 0.89 -3.52
N ALA A 99 4.22 1.37 -2.59
CA ALA A 99 2.96 0.74 -2.22
C ALA A 99 1.91 1.79 -1.82
N TRP A 100 0.64 1.49 -2.05
CA TRP A 100 -0.51 2.37 -1.79
C TRP A 100 -1.64 1.61 -1.11
N SER A 101 -2.04 2.06 0.08
CA SER A 101 -3.19 1.55 0.81
C SER A 101 -4.47 2.31 0.47
N TYR A 102 -5.57 1.57 0.42
CA TYR A 102 -6.93 2.08 0.23
C TYR A 102 -7.80 1.61 1.38
N THR A 103 -8.51 2.54 2.01
CA THR A 103 -9.35 2.29 3.18
C THR A 103 -10.82 2.53 2.89
N GLY A 104 -11.68 1.78 3.58
CA GLY A 104 -13.12 1.96 3.53
C GLY A 104 -13.58 3.19 4.32
N PRO A 105 -14.86 3.59 4.21
CA PRO A 105 -15.43 4.71 4.96
C PRO A 105 -15.35 4.55 6.48
N ASP A 106 -15.26 3.32 6.98
CA ASP A 106 -15.10 2.97 8.39
C ASP A 106 -13.62 2.90 8.84
N GLY A 107 -12.68 3.21 7.94
CA GLY A 107 -11.24 3.12 8.19
C GLY A 107 -10.65 1.71 8.04
N SER A 108 -11.45 0.71 7.67
CA SER A 108 -10.93 -0.64 7.40
C SER A 108 -9.99 -0.66 6.20
N LEU A 109 -8.88 -1.39 6.30
CA LEU A 109 -8.00 -1.63 5.15
C LEU A 109 -8.71 -2.54 4.15
N LEU A 110 -8.88 -2.07 2.92
CA LEU A 110 -9.53 -2.82 1.84
C LEU A 110 -8.51 -3.43 0.89
N ARG A 111 -7.48 -2.66 0.53
CA ARG A 111 -6.53 -3.03 -0.52
C ARG A 111 -5.18 -2.37 -0.32
N ILE A 112 -4.11 -3.06 -0.72
CA ILE A 112 -2.80 -2.47 -0.95
C ILE A 112 -2.37 -2.77 -2.39
N ASP A 113 -2.10 -1.73 -3.16
CA ASP A 113 -1.46 -1.83 -4.47
C ASP A 113 0.06 -1.73 -4.29
N VAL A 114 0.83 -2.56 -4.98
CA VAL A 114 2.28 -2.66 -4.80
C VAL A 114 2.98 -2.63 -6.15
N SER A 115 3.98 -1.74 -6.26
CA SER A 115 4.97 -1.77 -7.34
C SER A 115 6.12 -2.66 -6.93
N THR A 116 6.10 -3.94 -7.31
CA THR A 116 7.06 -4.93 -6.80
C THR A 116 8.50 -4.57 -7.17
N LYS A 117 8.73 -4.10 -8.41
CA LYS A 117 10.03 -3.59 -8.89
C LYS A 117 10.32 -2.13 -8.52
N ARG A 118 9.37 -1.45 -7.85
CA ARG A 118 9.52 -0.06 -7.39
C ARG A 118 9.76 0.91 -8.54
N ASP A 119 9.10 0.73 -9.67
CA ASP A 119 9.19 1.62 -10.83
C ASP A 119 7.94 2.50 -11.00
N GLY A 120 7.00 2.42 -10.05
CA GLY A 120 5.75 3.16 -10.04
C GLY A 120 4.59 2.42 -10.72
N LYS A 121 4.84 1.26 -11.36
CA LYS A 121 3.78 0.42 -11.91
C LYS A 121 3.32 -0.58 -10.86
N VAL A 122 2.00 -0.67 -10.66
CA VAL A 122 1.40 -1.68 -9.79
C VAL A 122 1.42 -3.01 -10.51
N THR A 123 2.10 -3.98 -9.92
CA THR A 123 2.22 -5.35 -10.42
C THR A 123 1.63 -6.34 -9.45
N ARG A 124 1.39 -5.95 -8.19
CA ARG A 124 0.72 -6.77 -7.18
C ARG A 124 -0.41 -6.00 -6.52
N ILE A 125 -1.54 -6.67 -6.31
CA ILE A 125 -2.71 -6.15 -5.63
C ILE A 125 -3.05 -7.10 -4.48
N GLU A 126 -3.13 -6.58 -3.27
CA GLU A 126 -3.43 -7.32 -2.04
C GLU A 126 -4.78 -6.88 -1.50
N HIS A 127 -5.69 -7.83 -1.22
CA HIS A 127 -7.02 -7.55 -0.69
C HIS A 127 -7.13 -7.96 0.76
N TYR A 128 -7.78 -7.09 1.55
CA TYR A 128 -7.90 -7.25 2.98
C TYR A 128 -9.37 -7.34 3.41
N GLN A 129 -9.64 -8.21 4.39
CA GLN A 129 -10.91 -8.27 5.09
C GLN A 129 -10.64 -8.34 6.59
N GLN A 130 -11.33 -7.50 7.37
CA GLN A 130 -11.10 -7.39 8.82
C GLN A 130 -9.61 -7.19 9.15
N ASN A 131 -8.93 -6.38 8.34
CA ASN A 131 -7.51 -6.07 8.47
C ASN A 131 -6.55 -7.27 8.33
N ARG A 132 -6.99 -8.34 7.66
CA ARG A 132 -6.19 -9.53 7.31
C ARG A 132 -6.15 -9.72 5.80
N LEU A 133 -4.99 -10.09 5.27
CA LEU A 133 -4.81 -10.43 3.85
C LEU A 133 -5.65 -11.67 3.54
N VAL A 134 -6.50 -11.59 2.52
CA VAL A 134 -7.37 -12.72 2.12
C VAL A 134 -7.04 -13.21 0.71
N THR A 135 -6.68 -12.32 -0.19
CA THR A 135 -6.23 -12.67 -1.54
C THR A 135 -5.13 -11.72 -2.00
N ALA A 136 -4.29 -12.19 -2.91
CA ALA A 136 -3.40 -11.34 -3.66
C ALA A 136 -3.33 -11.78 -5.12
N GLU A 137 -3.09 -10.83 -6.00
CA GLU A 137 -3.01 -10.99 -7.45
C GLU A 137 -1.72 -10.33 -7.93
N GLU A 138 -0.99 -10.99 -8.83
CA GLU A 138 0.30 -10.49 -9.31
C GLU A 138 0.48 -10.76 -10.81
N ASP A 139 0.89 -9.71 -11.52
CA ASP A 139 1.47 -9.73 -12.87
C ASP A 139 2.99 -9.84 -12.68
N THR A 140 3.49 -11.07 -12.75
CA THR A 140 4.88 -11.41 -12.45
C THR A 140 5.82 -11.17 -13.63
N ASP A 141 5.30 -11.14 -14.86
CA ASP A 141 6.07 -10.92 -16.08
C ASP A 141 5.92 -9.52 -16.70
N GLU A 142 5.02 -8.70 -16.14
CA GLU A 142 4.70 -7.31 -16.52
C GLU A 142 4.11 -7.15 -17.93
N ASP A 143 3.37 -8.14 -18.40
CA ASP A 143 2.65 -8.08 -19.67
C ASP A 143 1.30 -7.32 -19.58
N GLY A 144 0.90 -6.92 -18.36
CA GLY A 144 -0.34 -6.22 -18.07
C GLY A 144 -1.51 -7.14 -17.71
N LYS A 145 -1.28 -8.45 -17.55
CA LYS A 145 -2.27 -9.44 -17.14
C LYS A 145 -1.80 -10.14 -15.87
N ILE A 146 -2.74 -10.39 -14.97
CA ILE A 146 -2.44 -11.19 -13.79
C ILE A 146 -2.17 -12.63 -14.23
N ASP A 147 -1.04 -13.18 -13.78
CA ASP A 147 -0.65 -14.57 -14.01
C ASP A 147 -0.52 -15.38 -12.71
N LYS A 148 -0.64 -14.73 -11.55
CA LYS A 148 -0.52 -15.37 -10.24
C LYS A 148 -1.59 -14.90 -9.27
N TRP A 149 -2.23 -15.86 -8.60
CA TRP A 149 -3.24 -15.61 -7.57
C TRP A 149 -2.90 -16.35 -6.29
N GLU A 150 -3.08 -15.71 -5.14
CA GLU A 150 -2.87 -16.28 -3.81
C GLU A 150 -4.17 -16.13 -3.00
N THR A 151 -4.51 -17.15 -2.21
CA THR A 151 -5.59 -17.07 -1.22
C THR A 151 -5.08 -17.45 0.16
N TYR A 152 -5.62 -16.78 1.18
CA TYR A 152 -5.17 -16.92 2.56
C TYR A 152 -6.33 -17.31 3.49
N GLU A 153 -6.03 -18.20 4.43
CA GLU A 153 -6.92 -18.59 5.53
C GLU A 153 -6.26 -18.22 6.85
N GLY A 154 -6.70 -17.11 7.45
CA GLY A 154 -5.97 -16.51 8.57
C GLY A 154 -4.58 -16.05 8.10
N ASP A 155 -3.54 -16.44 8.83
CA ASP A 155 -2.15 -16.07 8.49
C ASP A 155 -1.45 -17.10 7.57
N ARG A 156 -2.20 -18.07 7.03
CA ARG A 156 -1.68 -19.19 6.24
C ARG A 156 -2.04 -19.03 4.77
N LEU A 157 -1.06 -19.24 3.88
CA LEU A 157 -1.31 -19.41 2.45
C LEU A 157 -2.12 -20.69 2.22
N ALA A 158 -3.37 -20.53 1.78
CA ALA A 158 -4.31 -21.63 1.55
C ALA A 158 -4.20 -22.18 0.13
N SER A 159 -4.02 -21.31 -0.86
CA SER A 159 -3.71 -21.73 -2.22
C SER A 159 -2.88 -20.70 -2.99
N ILE A 160 -2.19 -21.18 -4.02
CA ILE A 160 -1.56 -20.36 -5.06
C ILE A 160 -1.93 -20.94 -6.42
N ALA A 161 -2.30 -20.08 -7.37
CA ALA A 161 -2.65 -20.45 -8.73
C ALA A 161 -1.83 -19.64 -9.74
N PHE A 162 -1.56 -20.24 -10.89
CA PHE A 162 -0.74 -19.67 -11.96
C PHE A 162 -1.45 -19.81 -13.31
N ASP A 163 -1.32 -18.80 -14.18
CA ASP A 163 -1.66 -18.87 -15.60
C ASP A 163 -0.37 -18.94 -16.44
N THR A 164 0.17 -20.13 -16.57
CA THR A 164 1.37 -20.41 -17.36
C THR A 164 1.12 -20.50 -18.86
N LEU A 165 -0.15 -20.36 -19.28
CA LEU A 165 -0.59 -20.42 -20.67
C LEU A 165 -0.99 -19.04 -21.22
N HIS A 166 -0.90 -17.98 -20.41
CA HIS A 166 -1.23 -16.59 -20.75
C HIS A 166 -2.62 -16.40 -21.37
N ARG A 167 -3.61 -17.15 -20.86
CA ARG A 167 -4.99 -17.15 -21.37
C ARG A 167 -5.96 -16.29 -20.55
N GLY A 168 -5.50 -15.69 -19.46
CA GLY A 168 -6.26 -14.86 -18.52
C GLY A 168 -6.95 -15.65 -17.40
N THR A 169 -6.71 -16.95 -17.29
CA THR A 169 -7.29 -17.81 -16.24
C THR A 169 -6.27 -18.85 -15.81
N PRO A 170 -6.11 -19.11 -14.50
CA PRO A 170 -5.09 -20.03 -14.03
C PRO A 170 -5.26 -21.45 -14.61
N ASP A 171 -4.13 -22.10 -14.90
CA ASP A 171 -4.07 -23.48 -15.40
C ASP A 171 -3.46 -24.46 -14.38
N ARG A 172 -2.77 -23.95 -13.35
CA ARG A 172 -2.20 -24.75 -12.26
C ARG A 172 -2.55 -24.14 -10.92
N ARG A 173 -2.88 -24.98 -9.94
CA ARG A 173 -3.16 -24.56 -8.56
C ARG A 173 -2.47 -25.49 -7.57
N LEU A 174 -1.80 -24.93 -6.58
CA LEU A 174 -1.35 -25.63 -5.40
C LEU A 174 -2.27 -25.26 -4.24
N THR A 175 -2.86 -26.26 -3.61
CA THR A 175 -3.72 -26.10 -2.42
C THR A 175 -3.01 -26.70 -1.21
N TYR A 176 -2.92 -25.94 -0.12
CA TYR A 176 -2.23 -26.35 1.10
C TYR A 176 -3.24 -26.76 2.18
N GLY A 177 -3.08 -27.95 2.75
CA GLY A 177 -3.81 -28.41 3.93
C GLY A 177 -3.26 -27.80 5.22
N ALA A 178 -4.11 -27.62 6.23
CA ALA A 178 -3.69 -27.11 7.54
C ALA A 178 -2.68 -28.05 8.24
N ASP A 179 -2.60 -29.30 7.80
CA ASP A 179 -1.65 -30.33 8.20
C ASP A 179 -0.30 -30.26 7.47
N GLY A 180 -0.09 -29.27 6.61
CA GLY A 180 1.12 -29.09 5.82
C GLY A 180 1.15 -29.90 4.52
N THR A 181 0.07 -30.62 4.18
CA THR A 181 -0.03 -31.29 2.88
C THR A 181 -0.16 -30.26 1.76
N ALA A 182 0.28 -30.63 0.55
CA ALA A 182 0.09 -29.83 -0.65
C ALA A 182 -0.47 -30.70 -1.77
N LYS A 183 -1.45 -30.18 -2.51
CA LYS A 183 -2.03 -30.84 -3.69
C LYS A 183 -1.82 -29.95 -4.90
N LEU A 184 -1.28 -30.55 -5.97
CA LEU A 184 -1.22 -29.90 -7.28
C LEU A 184 -2.47 -30.30 -8.07
N GLU A 185 -3.15 -29.29 -8.59
CA GLU A 185 -4.32 -29.43 -9.44
C GLU A 185 -4.10 -28.66 -10.75
N ILE A 186 -4.70 -29.13 -11.83
CA ILE A 186 -4.55 -28.58 -13.17
C ILE A 186 -5.94 -28.36 -13.76
N ASP A 187 -6.15 -27.19 -14.37
CA ASP A 187 -7.29 -26.93 -15.24
C ASP A 187 -6.75 -26.75 -16.66
N ARG A 188 -6.82 -27.80 -17.50
CA ARG A 188 -6.35 -27.68 -18.89
C ARG A 188 -7.32 -26.91 -19.77
N ALA A 189 -8.60 -26.89 -19.44
CA ALA A 189 -9.65 -26.31 -20.27
C ALA A 189 -9.77 -24.79 -20.08
N GLY A 190 -9.42 -24.28 -18.89
CA GLY A 190 -9.61 -22.88 -18.51
C GLY A 190 -11.04 -22.55 -18.13
N ASP A 191 -11.81 -23.55 -17.69
CA ASP A 191 -13.22 -23.41 -17.30
C ASP A 191 -13.40 -23.25 -15.78
N GLY A 192 -12.31 -23.25 -15.01
CA GLY A 192 -12.29 -23.18 -13.56
C GLY A 192 -12.41 -24.54 -12.86
N HIS A 193 -12.55 -25.64 -13.61
CA HIS A 193 -12.61 -26.99 -13.06
C HIS A 193 -11.22 -27.63 -12.97
N PHE A 194 -10.59 -27.45 -11.81
CA PHE A 194 -9.31 -28.07 -11.50
C PHE A 194 -9.46 -29.55 -11.13
N VAL A 195 -8.58 -30.39 -11.69
CA VAL A 195 -8.45 -31.81 -11.35
C VAL A 195 -7.06 -32.09 -10.78
N ALA A 196 -6.95 -33.04 -9.85
CA ALA A 196 -5.65 -33.42 -9.28
C ALA A 196 -4.68 -33.81 -10.40
N ALA A 197 -3.45 -33.30 -10.35
CA ALA A 197 -2.39 -33.76 -11.22
C ALA A 197 -2.09 -35.22 -10.87
N GLU A 198 -2.33 -36.16 -11.79
CA GLU A 198 -1.96 -37.56 -11.59
C GLU A 198 -0.46 -37.65 -11.26
N GLU A 199 -0.13 -38.22 -10.10
CA GLU A 199 1.23 -38.67 -9.83
C GLU A 199 1.60 -39.67 -10.93
N ARG A 200 2.51 -39.31 -11.84
CA ARG A 200 3.12 -40.32 -12.70
C ARG A 200 3.75 -41.36 -11.76
N PRO A 201 3.41 -42.66 -11.86
CA PRO A 201 4.13 -43.68 -11.11
C PRO A 201 5.61 -43.55 -11.48
N ALA A 202 6.48 -43.52 -10.47
CA ALA A 202 7.92 -43.50 -10.67
C ALA A 202 8.29 -44.61 -11.66
N ALA A 203 9.00 -44.25 -12.74
CA ALA A 203 9.47 -45.24 -13.69
C ALA A 203 10.19 -46.36 -12.93
N PRO A 204 9.90 -47.64 -13.18
CA PRO A 204 10.56 -48.73 -12.47
C PRO A 204 12.07 -48.56 -12.65
N ARG A 205 12.80 -48.49 -11.54
CA ARG A 205 14.26 -48.46 -11.57
C ARG A 205 14.73 -49.66 -12.40
N PRO A 206 15.67 -49.48 -13.36
CA PRO A 206 16.20 -50.62 -14.10
C PRO A 206 16.75 -51.63 -13.09
N ARG A 207 16.28 -52.88 -13.19
CA ARG A 207 16.87 -53.99 -12.43
C ARG A 207 18.32 -54.11 -12.91
N ARG A 208 19.25 -54.14 -11.95
CA ARG A 208 20.69 -54.25 -12.15
C ARG A 208 21.06 -55.42 -13.04
#